data_AF-A0A165T171-F1
#
_entry.id   AF-A0A165T171-F1
#
_cell.length_a   1.000
_cell.length_b   1.000
_cell.length_c   1.000
_cell.angle_alpha   90.00
_cell.angle_beta   90.00
_cell.angle_gamma   90.00
#
_symmetry.space_group_name_H-M   'P 1'
#
loop_
_entity.id
_entity.type
_entity.pdbx_description
1 polymer ?
#
loop_
_entity_poly.entity_id
_entity_poly.type
_entity_poly.pdbx_seq_one_letter_code
_entity_poly.pdbx_strand_id
1 'polypeptide(L)'
;LDHILTECETPARTLIWQLASDLWPETHGPFPQLTFGAILGAGLLSIHTRTPDPDDSASDEDQDSEDIPGHPHPGGTCLLQILVSESAYLLWVLRCERVIQGRVHSLHSIRARWINAINRRLSIDRIVAGKIKRSLKAVKQVVRTWRGTLADEDLLPTFWVNHFEVLVGIRTPRTP
;
A
#
# COMPACT_ATOMS: atom_id res chain seq x y z
N LEU A 1 -11.22 8.27 18.81
CA LEU A 1 -10.33 7.85 17.70
C LEU A 1 -11.13 7.13 16.62
N ASP A 2 -12.06 6.25 16.99
CA ASP A 2 -13.01 5.58 16.10
C ASP A 2 -13.71 6.57 15.16
N HIS A 3 -14.45 7.51 15.75
CA HIS A 3 -15.15 8.56 15.02
C HIS A 3 -14.32 9.31 13.96
N ILE A 4 -12.99 9.40 14.08
CA ILE A 4 -12.12 10.14 13.15
C ILE A 4 -11.75 9.31 11.94
N LEU A 5 -11.48 8.04 12.18
CA LEU A 5 -10.94 7.11 11.20
C LEU A 5 -12.06 6.45 10.39
N THR A 6 -13.23 6.24 11.00
CA THR A 6 -14.36 5.49 10.41
C THR A 6 -15.64 6.30 10.22
N GLU A 7 -15.92 7.33 11.04
CA GLU A 7 -17.25 7.99 11.03
C GLU A 7 -17.24 9.50 10.71
N CYS A 8 -16.09 10.18 10.67
CA CYS A 8 -16.02 11.62 10.47
C CYS A 8 -16.15 11.98 8.99
N GLU A 9 -17.23 12.66 8.62
CA GLU A 9 -17.50 13.22 7.28
C GLU A 9 -16.59 14.42 6.95
N THR A 10 -15.28 14.20 6.97
CA THR A 10 -14.33 15.20 6.45
C THR A 10 -13.92 14.82 5.04
N PRO A 11 -13.85 15.79 4.11
CA PRO A 11 -13.45 15.50 2.73
C PRO A 11 -12.00 15.01 2.64
N ALA A 12 -11.17 15.32 3.65
CA ALA A 12 -9.83 14.77 3.82
C ALA A 12 -9.82 13.25 3.99
N ARG A 13 -10.75 12.69 4.78
CA ARG A 13 -10.87 11.26 5.02
C ARG A 13 -11.25 10.52 3.75
N THR A 14 -12.31 10.98 3.08
CA THR A 14 -12.77 10.40 1.82
C THR A 14 -11.66 10.40 0.79
N LEU A 15 -10.96 11.53 0.63
CA LEU A 15 -9.85 11.66 -0.30
C LEU A 15 -8.70 10.68 0.02
N ILE A 16 -8.26 10.61 1.28
CA ILE A 16 -7.13 9.74 1.66
C ILE A 16 -7.44 8.26 1.44
N TRP A 17 -8.65 7.80 1.80
CA TRP A 17 -9.02 6.40 1.57
C TRP A 17 -9.26 6.10 0.10
N GLN A 18 -9.77 7.06 -0.68
CA GLN A 18 -9.83 6.93 -2.14
C GLN A 18 -8.44 6.76 -2.74
N LEU A 19 -7.48 7.61 -2.38
CA LEU A 19 -6.09 7.50 -2.84
C LEU A 19 -5.45 6.16 -2.45
N ALA A 20 -5.71 5.67 -1.24
CA ALA A 20 -5.24 4.35 -0.81
C ALA A 20 -5.86 3.21 -1.64
N SER A 21 -7.15 3.31 -1.96
CA SER A 21 -7.85 2.32 -2.80
C SER A 21 -7.47 2.38 -4.28
N ASP A 22 -7.07 3.56 -4.77
CA ASP A 22 -6.61 3.78 -6.15
C ASP A 22 -5.18 3.25 -6.34
N LEU A 23 -4.35 3.32 -5.30
CA LEU A 23 -2.99 2.77 -5.31
C LEU A 23 -2.96 1.25 -5.10
N TRP A 24 -4.05 0.67 -4.60
CA TRP A 24 -4.18 -0.77 -4.39
C TRP A 24 -4.25 -1.52 -5.74
N PRO A 25 -3.33 -2.45 -6.03
CA PRO A 25 -3.28 -3.13 -7.32
C PRO A 25 -4.38 -4.20 -7.44
N GLU A 26 -4.96 -4.30 -8.63
CA GLU A 26 -6.04 -5.26 -8.95
C GLU A 26 -5.61 -6.73 -8.82
N THR A 27 -4.31 -6.99 -8.97
CA THR A 27 -3.70 -8.32 -8.80
C THR A 27 -3.86 -8.87 -7.38
N HIS A 28 -4.10 -8.02 -6.38
CA HIS A 28 -4.31 -8.43 -4.99
C HIS A 28 -5.80 -8.47 -4.58
N GLY A 29 -6.71 -8.31 -5.55
CA GLY A 29 -8.16 -8.36 -5.31
C GLY A 29 -8.75 -7.04 -4.81
N PRO A 30 -10.01 -7.04 -4.34
CA PRO A 30 -10.70 -5.83 -3.90
C PRO A 30 -10.04 -5.23 -2.66
N PHE A 31 -10.01 -3.89 -2.58
CA PHE A 31 -9.55 -3.20 -1.39
C PHE A 31 -10.46 -3.56 -0.21
N PRO A 32 -9.90 -4.04 0.93
CA PRO A 32 -10.72 -4.54 2.02
C PRO A 32 -11.51 -3.43 2.70
N GLN A 33 -12.67 -3.78 3.24
CA GLN A 33 -13.41 -2.85 4.10
C GLN A 33 -12.66 -2.65 5.41
N LEU A 34 -12.29 -1.40 5.68
CA LEU A 34 -11.52 -1.05 6.87
C LEU A 34 -12.45 -0.74 8.04
N THR A 35 -12.48 -1.63 9.02
CA THR A 35 -13.07 -1.37 10.34
C THR A 35 -12.05 -0.63 11.22
N PHE A 36 -12.51 0.04 12.27
CA PHE A 36 -11.61 0.71 13.21
C PHE A 36 -10.58 -0.24 13.84
N GLY A 37 -11.03 -1.45 14.19
CA GLY A 37 -10.15 -2.52 14.68
C GLY A 37 -9.09 -2.93 13.66
N ALA A 38 -9.46 -3.00 12.37
CA ALA A 38 -8.52 -3.29 11.29
C ALA A 38 -7.48 -2.18 11.09
N ILE A 39 -7.86 -0.91 11.29
CA ILE A 39 -6.95 0.24 11.18
C ILE A 39 -5.97 0.26 12.36
N LEU A 40 -6.45 0.05 13.59
CA LEU A 40 -5.58 -0.03 14.76
C LEU A 40 -4.67 -1.27 14.73
N GLY A 41 -5.21 -2.38 14.23
CA GLY A 41 -4.52 -3.64 14.01
C GLY A 41 -3.84 -3.74 12.65
N ALA A 42 -3.47 -2.61 12.02
CA ALA A 42 -2.95 -2.63 10.65
C ALA A 42 -1.77 -3.61 10.47
N GLY A 43 -0.90 -3.76 11.47
CA GLY A 43 0.21 -4.72 11.42
C GLY A 43 -0.17 -6.21 11.44
N LEU A 44 -1.43 -6.53 11.70
CA LEU A 44 -1.98 -7.90 11.70
C LEU A 44 -2.85 -8.18 10.47
N LEU A 45 -3.04 -7.22 9.58
CA LEU A 45 -3.76 -7.45 8.33
C LEU A 45 -3.03 -8.51 7.51
N SER A 46 -3.80 -9.46 6.95
CA SER A 46 -3.31 -10.52 6.09
C SER A 46 -4.29 -10.75 4.96
N ILE A 47 -3.78 -10.87 3.74
CA ILE A 47 -4.57 -11.13 2.55
C ILE A 47 -4.47 -12.61 2.24
N HIS A 48 -5.61 -13.28 2.29
CA HIS A 48 -5.77 -14.66 1.88
C HIS A 48 -6.51 -14.63 0.55
N THR A 49 -5.83 -14.96 -0.54
CA THR A 49 -6.49 -15.18 -1.83
C THR A 49 -7.40 -16.40 -1.68
N ARG A 50 -8.70 -16.22 -1.91
CA ARG A 50 -9.69 -17.29 -1.93
C ARG A 50 -9.61 -17.97 -3.30
N THR A 51 -9.28 -19.25 -3.33
CA THR A 51 -9.40 -20.08 -4.54
C THR A 51 -10.88 -20.31 -4.90
N PRO A 52 -11.23 -20.35 -6.20
CA PRO A 52 -12.33 -21.18 -6.69
C PRO A 52 -12.01 -22.67 -6.42
N ASP A 53 -13.03 -23.48 -6.21
CA ASP A 53 -12.98 -24.87 -5.71
C ASP A 53 -11.97 -25.82 -6.41
N PRO A 54 -11.54 -26.91 -5.73
CA PRO A 54 -10.49 -27.80 -6.20
C PRO A 54 -11.07 -28.89 -7.08
N ASP A 55 -10.84 -28.80 -8.39
CA ASP A 55 -10.74 -29.95 -9.28
C ASP A 55 -10.03 -29.48 -10.55
N ASP A 56 -8.72 -29.62 -10.60
CA ASP A 56 -8.04 -30.30 -11.70
C ASP A 56 -6.54 -30.39 -11.43
N SER A 57 -6.02 -31.61 -11.62
CA SER A 57 -4.65 -32.02 -11.35
C SER A 57 -3.82 -31.87 -12.62
N ALA A 58 -2.57 -31.39 -12.52
CA ALA A 58 -1.37 -31.94 -13.18
C ALA A 58 -0.20 -30.92 -13.22
N SER A 59 0.94 -31.34 -12.64
CA SER A 59 2.36 -31.26 -13.11
C SER A 59 2.81 -30.04 -13.95
N ASP A 60 3.94 -29.38 -13.75
CA ASP A 60 5.29 -29.83 -13.37
C ASP A 60 6.15 -28.64 -12.88
N GLU A 61 7.33 -28.97 -12.33
CA GLU A 61 8.31 -28.13 -11.65
C GLU A 61 8.99 -27.06 -12.54
N ASP A 62 8.98 -25.80 -12.09
CA ASP A 62 10.06 -24.82 -12.31
C ASP A 62 10.08 -23.82 -11.13
N GLN A 63 11.19 -23.78 -10.40
CA GLN A 63 11.26 -23.18 -9.07
C GLN A 63 11.64 -21.69 -9.09
N ASP A 64 10.80 -20.88 -9.71
CA ASP A 64 10.54 -19.51 -9.23
C ASP A 64 9.25 -19.62 -8.41
N SER A 65 9.29 -19.22 -7.14
CA SER A 65 8.19 -19.46 -6.18
C SER A 65 6.98 -18.58 -6.51
N GLU A 66 6.23 -19.01 -7.52
CA GLU A 66 4.88 -18.62 -7.87
C GLU A 66 3.88 -19.19 -6.86
N ASP A 67 2.71 -18.57 -6.84
CA ASP A 67 1.77 -18.53 -5.74
C ASP A 67 1.23 -19.91 -5.34
N ILE A 68 1.61 -20.36 -4.12
CA ILE A 68 1.00 -21.53 -3.49
C ILE A 68 -0.42 -21.17 -3.03
N PRO A 69 -1.47 -21.91 -3.44
CA PRO A 69 -2.84 -21.65 -3.03
C PRO A 69 -3.00 -21.73 -1.51
N GLY A 70 -3.47 -20.64 -0.90
CA GLY A 70 -3.68 -20.54 0.56
C GLY A 70 -2.51 -19.97 1.36
N HIS A 71 -1.36 -19.67 0.75
CA HIS A 71 -0.30 -18.92 1.43
C HIS A 71 -0.58 -17.41 1.35
N PRO A 72 -0.51 -16.66 2.47
CA PRO A 72 -0.73 -15.22 2.45
C PRO A 72 0.26 -14.58 1.47
N HIS A 73 -0.23 -13.80 0.51
CA HIS A 73 0.63 -13.09 -0.43
C HIS A 73 1.39 -12.01 0.37
N PRO A 74 2.68 -12.21 0.67
CA PRO A 74 3.38 -11.41 1.67
C PRO A 74 3.60 -9.97 1.18
N GLY A 75 3.70 -9.77 -0.15
CA GLY A 75 3.83 -8.47 -0.80
C GLY A 75 2.59 -7.59 -0.62
N GLY A 76 1.46 -7.99 -1.20
CA GLY A 76 0.16 -7.34 -1.00
C GLY A 76 -0.22 -7.14 0.47
N THR A 77 0.04 -8.12 1.35
CA THR A 77 -0.18 -7.94 2.79
C THR A 77 0.64 -6.75 3.31
N CYS A 78 1.95 -6.75 3.09
CA CYS A 78 2.83 -5.66 3.53
C CYS A 78 2.41 -4.29 2.94
N LEU A 79 2.01 -4.26 1.67
CA LEU A 79 1.52 -3.04 1.02
C LEU A 79 0.26 -2.53 1.69
N LEU A 80 -0.71 -3.39 1.98
CA LEU A 80 -1.94 -3.01 2.67
C LEU A 80 -1.64 -2.42 4.05
N GLN A 81 -0.74 -3.04 4.82
CA GLN A 81 -0.32 -2.54 6.12
C GLN A 81 0.28 -1.13 6.01
N ILE A 82 1.13 -0.89 5.00
CA ILE A 82 1.72 0.42 4.72
C ILE A 82 0.62 1.44 4.39
N LEU A 83 -0.25 1.13 3.42
CA LEU A 83 -1.30 2.06 2.98
C LEU A 83 -2.24 2.44 4.13
N VAL A 84 -2.67 1.47 4.93
CA VAL A 84 -3.58 1.70 6.06
C VAL A 84 -2.89 2.50 7.15
N SER A 85 -1.67 2.13 7.55
CA SER A 85 -0.95 2.80 8.64
C SER A 85 -0.55 4.24 8.29
N GLU A 86 -0.01 4.49 7.09
CA GLU A 86 0.37 5.83 6.63
C GLU A 86 -0.86 6.73 6.45
N SER A 87 -1.96 6.19 5.93
CA SER A 87 -3.23 6.91 5.78
C SER A 87 -3.83 7.30 7.13
N ALA A 88 -3.87 6.36 8.09
CA ALA A 88 -4.38 6.61 9.43
C ALA A 88 -3.52 7.64 10.18
N TYR A 89 -2.19 7.54 10.05
CA TYR A 89 -1.27 8.51 10.64
C TYR A 89 -1.49 9.91 10.05
N LEU A 90 -1.60 10.05 8.72
CA LEU A 90 -1.84 11.33 8.08
C LEU A 90 -3.18 11.95 8.52
N LEU A 91 -4.24 11.15 8.63
CA LEU A 91 -5.54 11.61 9.14
C LEU A 91 -5.43 12.13 10.57
N TRP A 92 -4.70 11.42 11.42
CA TRP A 92 -4.43 11.86 12.78
C TRP A 92 -3.67 13.19 12.81
N VAL A 93 -2.59 13.33 12.01
CA VAL A 93 -1.81 14.58 11.91
C VAL A 93 -2.70 15.75 11.44
N LEU A 94 -3.47 15.58 10.36
CA LEU A 94 -4.34 16.63 9.82
C LEU A 94 -5.39 17.08 10.84
N ARG A 95 -5.87 16.17 11.71
CA ARG A 95 -6.77 16.55 12.81
C ARG A 95 -6.03 17.37 13.86
N CYS A 96 -4.83 16.95 14.28
CA CYS A 96 -4.04 17.70 15.25
C CYS A 96 -3.72 19.12 14.74
N GLU A 97 -3.36 19.27 13.46
CA GLU A 97 -3.13 20.57 12.84
C GLU A 97 -4.40 21.44 12.83
N ARG A 98 -5.56 20.84 12.56
CA ARG A 98 -6.84 21.58 12.60
C ARG A 98 -7.24 21.99 14.02
N VAL A 99 -7.21 21.06 14.97
CA VAL A 99 -7.74 21.25 16.33
C VAL A 99 -6.80 22.08 17.19
N ILE A 100 -5.48 21.84 17.11
CA ILE A 100 -4.49 22.49 17.98
C ILE A 100 -3.95 23.76 17.33
N GLN A 101 -3.68 23.73 16.02
CA GLN A 101 -3.04 24.86 15.32
C GLN A 101 -4.04 25.72 14.53
N GLY A 102 -5.32 25.35 14.49
CA GLY A 102 -6.35 26.08 13.74
C GLY A 102 -6.14 26.07 12.22
N ARG A 103 -5.32 25.16 11.68
CA ARG A 103 -4.96 25.16 10.26
C ARG A 103 -6.03 24.43 9.43
N VAL A 104 -6.43 25.06 8.33
CA VAL A 104 -7.28 24.44 7.32
C VAL A 104 -6.40 24.05 6.13
N HIS A 105 -6.63 22.86 5.58
CA HIS A 105 -5.85 22.34 4.47
C HIS A 105 -6.73 22.13 3.25
N SER A 106 -6.23 22.56 2.09
CA SER A 106 -6.87 22.27 0.82
C SER A 106 -6.72 20.79 0.47
N LEU A 107 -7.68 20.28 -0.32
CA LEU A 107 -7.64 18.90 -0.80
C LEU A 107 -6.38 18.62 -1.63
N HIS A 108 -5.92 19.60 -2.41
CA HIS A 108 -4.67 19.50 -3.15
C HIS A 108 -3.46 19.31 -2.23
N SER A 109 -3.36 20.10 -1.14
CA SER A 109 -2.28 19.95 -0.16
C SER A 109 -2.32 18.60 0.54
N ILE A 110 -3.51 18.10 0.86
CA ILE A 110 -3.69 16.79 1.49
C ILE A 110 -3.24 15.67 0.55
N ARG A 111 -3.65 15.72 -0.73
CA ARG A 111 -3.22 14.76 -1.76
C ARG A 111 -1.70 14.75 -1.92
N ALA A 112 -1.08 15.92 -2.06
CA ALA A 112 0.37 16.02 -2.19
C ALA A 112 1.11 15.46 -0.97
N ARG A 113 0.61 15.72 0.25
CA ARG A 113 1.19 15.15 1.49
C ARG A 113 1.07 13.63 1.54
N TRP A 114 -0.08 13.08 1.16
CA TRP A 114 -0.27 11.63 1.13
C TRP A 114 0.68 10.98 0.13
N ILE A 115 0.78 11.52 -1.10
CA ILE A 115 1.74 11.06 -2.12
C ILE A 115 3.16 11.07 -1.57
N ASN A 116 3.57 12.17 -0.95
CA ASN A 116 4.90 12.32 -0.39
C ASN A 116 5.16 11.34 0.76
N ALA A 117 4.16 11.05 1.59
CA ALA A 117 4.28 10.06 2.67
C ALA A 117 4.54 8.65 2.11
N ILE A 118 3.76 8.23 1.11
CA ILE A 118 3.94 6.91 0.47
C ILE A 118 5.27 6.82 -0.29
N ASN A 119 5.65 7.85 -1.06
CA ASN A 119 6.94 7.89 -1.75
C ASN A 119 8.13 7.86 -0.77
N ARG A 120 8.00 8.52 0.38
CA ARG A 120 8.99 8.44 1.45
C ARG A 120 9.10 7.03 2.01
N ARG A 121 7.98 6.33 2.17
CA ARG A 121 7.97 4.93 2.63
C ARG A 121 8.67 4.01 1.64
N LEU A 122 8.34 4.13 0.35
CA LEU A 122 9.04 3.43 -0.73
C LEU A 122 10.55 3.68 -0.66
N SER A 123 10.96 4.94 -0.51
CA SER A 123 12.38 5.32 -0.40
C SER A 123 13.07 4.67 0.80
N ILE A 124 12.42 4.65 1.97
CA ILE A 124 12.95 4.01 3.18
C ILE A 124 13.11 2.50 2.95
N ASP A 125 12.09 1.83 2.44
CA ASP A 125 12.12 0.39 2.19
C ASP A 125 13.27 0.01 1.24
N ARG A 126 13.48 0.82 0.20
CA ARG A 126 14.60 0.67 -0.74
C ARG A 126 15.97 0.87 -0.08
N ILE A 127 16.14 1.91 0.74
CA ILE A 127 17.39 2.14 1.49
C ILE A 127 17.66 0.99 2.45
N VAL A 128 16.63 0.51 3.16
CA VAL A 128 16.76 -0.61 4.09
C VAL A 128 17.15 -1.88 3.35
N ALA A 129 16.51 -2.19 2.22
CA ALA A 129 16.84 -3.39 1.44
C ALA A 129 18.23 -3.30 0.80
N GLY A 130 18.55 -2.20 0.12
CA GLY A 130 19.76 -2.04 -0.69
C GLY A 130 21.00 -1.65 0.09
N LYS A 131 20.89 -0.75 1.08
CA LYS A 131 22.07 -0.20 1.80
C LYS A 131 22.30 -0.82 3.17
N ILE A 132 21.22 -1.09 3.92
CA ILE A 132 21.30 -1.56 5.32
C ILE A 132 21.38 -3.09 5.37
N LYS A 133 20.36 -3.79 4.88
CA LYS A 133 20.32 -5.26 4.88
C LYS A 133 21.21 -5.89 3.82
N ARG A 134 21.38 -5.21 2.66
CA ARG A 134 22.19 -5.67 1.52
C ARG A 134 21.90 -7.13 1.11
N SER A 135 20.63 -7.55 1.22
CA SER A 135 20.25 -8.94 0.96
C SER A 135 19.27 -9.03 -0.21
N LEU A 136 19.51 -9.98 -1.10
CA LEU A 136 18.63 -10.25 -2.24
C LEU A 136 17.21 -10.58 -1.78
N LYS A 137 17.06 -11.25 -0.64
CA LYS A 137 15.75 -11.52 -0.02
C LYS A 137 15.00 -10.25 0.33
N ALA A 138 15.66 -9.25 0.92
CA ALA A 138 15.03 -7.98 1.24
C ALA A 138 14.66 -7.19 -0.02
N VAL A 139 15.52 -7.22 -1.05
CA VAL A 139 15.22 -6.59 -2.35
C VAL A 139 14.01 -7.26 -3.00
N LYS A 140 13.98 -8.59 -3.07
CA LYS A 140 12.83 -9.35 -3.59
C LYS A 140 11.54 -9.04 -2.81
N GLN A 141 11.63 -8.87 -1.49
CA GLN A 141 10.47 -8.49 -0.67
C GLN A 141 9.95 -7.10 -1.05
N VAL A 142 10.82 -6.09 -1.18
CA VAL A 142 10.42 -4.74 -1.61
C VAL A 142 9.78 -4.77 -3.00
N VAL A 143 10.36 -5.52 -3.96
CA VAL A 143 9.76 -5.69 -5.29
C VAL A 143 8.37 -6.29 -5.18
N ARG A 144 8.20 -7.37 -4.40
CA ARG A 144 6.89 -8.02 -4.19
C ARG A 144 5.87 -7.10 -3.51
N THR A 145 6.29 -6.23 -2.60
CA THR A 145 5.41 -5.28 -1.90
C THR A 145 4.92 -4.18 -2.83
N TRP A 146 5.79 -3.63 -3.67
CA TRP A 146 5.47 -2.45 -4.48
C TRP A 146 5.09 -2.75 -5.94
N ARG A 147 5.07 -4.03 -6.33
CA ARG A 147 4.63 -4.47 -7.67
C ARG A 147 3.21 -3.99 -7.97
N GLY A 148 2.98 -3.48 -9.18
CA GLY A 148 1.67 -2.98 -9.61
C GLY A 148 1.30 -1.58 -9.13
N THR A 149 2.18 -0.93 -8.34
CA THR A 149 1.93 0.39 -7.72
C THR A 149 2.84 1.52 -8.20
N LEU A 150 3.85 1.19 -9.02
CA LEU A 150 4.84 2.16 -9.49
C LEU A 150 4.34 2.87 -10.74
N ALA A 151 4.72 4.14 -10.90
CA ALA A 151 4.51 4.84 -12.15
C ALA A 151 5.44 4.23 -13.22
N ASP A 152 4.91 4.06 -14.44
CA ASP A 152 5.67 3.59 -15.60
C ASP A 152 6.40 2.25 -15.36
N GLU A 153 5.74 1.30 -14.69
CA GLU A 153 6.34 0.02 -14.30
C GLU A 153 6.93 -0.77 -15.48
N ASP A 154 6.33 -0.63 -16.67
CA ASP A 154 6.81 -1.25 -17.92
C ASP A 154 8.15 -0.69 -18.42
N LEU A 155 8.53 0.52 -17.97
CA LEU A 155 9.78 1.20 -18.31
C LEU A 155 10.85 1.02 -17.22
N LEU A 156 10.53 0.37 -16.11
CA LEU A 156 11.45 0.23 -14.98
C LEU A 156 12.50 -0.87 -15.22
N PRO A 157 13.78 -0.63 -14.90
CA PRO A 157 14.80 -1.66 -14.90
C PRO A 157 14.46 -2.81 -13.94
N THR A 158 14.89 -4.04 -14.26
CA THR A 158 14.72 -5.24 -13.41
C THR A 158 15.24 -5.06 -11.97
N PHE A 159 16.16 -4.12 -11.75
CA PHE A 159 16.73 -3.76 -10.43
C PHE A 159 16.41 -2.31 -9.99
N TRP A 160 15.21 -1.82 -10.31
CA TRP A 160 14.78 -0.45 -9.98
C TRP A 160 14.93 -0.06 -8.50
N VAL A 161 14.93 -1.03 -7.58
CA VAL A 161 15.13 -0.81 -6.13
C VAL A 161 16.41 0.00 -5.85
N ASN A 162 17.44 -0.15 -6.69
CA ASN A 162 18.72 0.55 -6.57
C ASN A 162 18.74 1.97 -7.19
N HIS A 163 17.72 2.37 -7.95
CA HIS A 163 17.66 3.65 -8.68
C HIS A 163 16.74 4.67 -7.99
N PHE A 164 17.26 5.80 -7.51
CA PHE A 164 16.53 6.75 -6.64
C PHE A 164 15.31 7.44 -7.27
N GLU A 165 15.08 7.31 -8.58
CA GLU A 165 14.11 8.10 -9.35
C GLU A 165 12.71 7.45 -9.49
N VAL A 166 12.43 6.38 -8.75
CA VAL A 166 11.16 5.65 -8.84
C VAL A 166 10.13 6.19 -7.85
N LEU A 167 8.95 6.55 -8.37
CA LEU A 167 7.80 7.08 -7.61
C LEU A 167 6.58 6.15 -7.73
N VAL A 168 5.67 6.23 -6.76
CA VAL A 168 4.38 5.53 -6.84
C VAL A 168 3.44 6.21 -7.82
N GLY A 169 2.76 5.41 -8.64
CA GLY A 169 1.78 5.85 -9.62
C GLY A 169 0.37 5.77 -9.05
N ILE A 170 -0.27 6.92 -8.79
CA ILE A 170 -1.70 6.93 -8.45
C ILE A 170 -2.51 6.84 -9.74
N ARG A 171 -3.27 5.75 -9.87
CA ARG A 171 -4.23 5.58 -10.97
C ARG A 171 -5.35 6.62 -10.84
N THR A 172 -5.92 7.04 -11.97
CA THR A 172 -7.09 7.92 -11.95
C THR A 172 -8.26 7.21 -11.26
N PRO A 173 -9.08 7.93 -10.45
CA PRO A 173 -10.14 7.31 -9.67
C PRO A 173 -11.08 6.50 -10.55
N ARG A 174 -11.42 5.29 -10.11
CA ARG A 174 -12.32 4.39 -10.83
C ARG A 174 -13.68 5.07 -10.98
N THR A 175 -14.13 5.32 -12.22
CA THR A 175 -15.52 5.66 -12.49
C THR A 175 -16.42 4.47 -12.17
N PRO A 176 -17.59 4.70 -11.55
CA PRO A 176 -18.51 3.64 -11.11
C PRO A 176 -19.09 2.82 -12.27
#